data_AF-A0A0Q9CX63-F1
#
_entry.id   AF-A0A0Q9CX63-F1
#
_cell.length_a   1.000
_cell.length_b   1.000
_cell.length_c   1.000
_cell.angle_alpha   90.00
_cell.angle_beta   90.00
_cell.angle_gamma   90.00
#
_symmetry.space_group_name_H-M   'P 1'
#
loop_
_entity.id
_entity.type
_entity.pdbx_description
1 polymer ?
#
loop_
_entity_poly.entity_id
_entity_poly.type
_entity_poly.pdbx_seq_one_letter_code
_entity_poly.pdbx_strand_id
1 'polypeptide(L)'
;MSESTRVFVLGSCVTRDAFELDASTGMELVGYFARTSLASAFRRKRFVGVDTSTISSAFQRRTVEQDLDKALETTLRQVEFDLLVFDPIDERFNLAQLGDGSIATVSNEFLSATAAPPYETIRSGSEEFLRLWVVGWYRLLATLDSLGARSRLRVNRVFWADGCTGDEEFASSYSRKGIDRANTFLGRLYSIMEQDLEDWQFVRYPPELFVGDPGHKWGASPFHYIDPFYRHFLSELVIEPRTSAGPRHVKDTAWECGAVVSSDRSRGKEPGEAEVSVRDAAHVYLRRHLVYSVHERAESGRIVFVFPGLDSTPGVTSMSHWRLGAELDATVVHLKDHVGAHGCYLLSVSGDNQIRNVVLSLIRELIAQYSVPPEGVYFVGTSKGGTAAIAFGLMHGGGRVIAGGPQIALGAFLYQEPEQLEWQRSVAYAIFGRVDDGDRDAADNLVPSIFERYGPRFRGSMSISYGSDTGYWQAHIEPLTLLVAAQGLSRCVELRQGGYAGREAADNHFLHRVRAELIG
;
A
#
# COMPACT_ATOMS: atom_id res chain seq x y z
N MET A 1 -6.71 13.46 -40.08
CA MET A 1 -6.38 12.08 -39.66
C MET A 1 -6.63 12.05 -38.17
N SER A 2 -7.55 11.22 -37.67
CA SER A 2 -7.70 11.05 -36.22
C SER A 2 -6.40 10.43 -35.70
N GLU A 3 -5.74 11.05 -34.72
CA GLU A 3 -4.56 10.46 -34.09
C GLU A 3 -4.92 9.10 -33.49
N SER A 4 -4.01 8.12 -33.67
CA SER A 4 -4.17 6.79 -33.08
C SER A 4 -3.96 6.87 -31.57
N THR A 5 -4.76 6.14 -30.80
CA THR A 5 -4.60 6.07 -29.33
C THR A 5 -3.34 5.27 -29.00
N ARG A 6 -2.39 5.88 -28.30
CA ARG A 6 -1.13 5.24 -27.90
C ARG A 6 -1.34 4.40 -26.64
N VAL A 7 -1.17 3.09 -26.77
CA VAL A 7 -1.39 2.12 -25.70
C VAL A 7 -0.06 1.57 -25.20
N PHE A 8 0.16 1.69 -23.89
CA PHE A 8 1.21 1.01 -23.17
C PHE A 8 0.63 -0.24 -22.51
N VAL A 9 1.25 -1.40 -22.72
CA VAL A 9 0.83 -2.66 -22.07
C VAL A 9 1.86 -3.04 -21.01
N LEU A 10 1.39 -3.24 -19.78
CA LEU A 10 2.12 -3.88 -18.70
C LEU A 10 1.41 -5.20 -18.40
N GLY A 11 2.03 -6.34 -18.64
CA GLY A 11 1.39 -7.63 -18.41
C GLY A 11 1.67 -8.62 -19.52
N SER A 12 0.73 -9.52 -19.76
CA SER A 12 1.00 -10.74 -20.51
C SER A 12 0.61 -10.65 -21.99
N CYS A 13 0.77 -11.78 -22.69
CA CYS A 13 0.30 -11.94 -24.06
C CYS A 13 -1.23 -11.82 -24.16
N VAL A 14 -1.98 -12.06 -23.09
CA VAL A 14 -3.45 -11.92 -23.04
C VAL A 14 -3.89 -10.53 -23.49
N THR A 15 -3.19 -9.49 -23.04
CA THR A 15 -3.51 -8.12 -23.41
C THR A 15 -2.89 -7.74 -24.74
N ARG A 16 -1.60 -8.05 -24.94
CA ARG A 16 -0.87 -7.64 -26.15
C ARG A 16 -1.46 -8.24 -27.43
N ASP A 17 -1.82 -9.52 -27.40
CA ASP A 17 -2.26 -10.22 -28.61
C ASP A 17 -3.59 -9.71 -29.16
N ALA A 18 -4.44 -9.10 -28.32
CA ALA A 18 -5.68 -8.48 -28.78
C ALA A 18 -5.43 -7.40 -29.84
N PHE A 19 -4.38 -6.59 -29.67
CA PHE A 19 -4.03 -5.51 -30.60
C PHE A 19 -3.47 -6.01 -31.95
N GLU A 20 -3.13 -7.30 -32.07
CA GLU A 20 -2.74 -7.91 -33.35
C GLU A 20 -3.95 -8.42 -34.15
N LEU A 21 -5.10 -8.66 -33.49
CA LEU A 21 -6.29 -9.22 -34.13
C LEU A 21 -7.07 -8.21 -34.98
N ASP A 22 -7.01 -6.93 -34.64
CA ASP A 22 -7.75 -5.89 -35.35
C ASP A 22 -6.93 -4.59 -35.52
N ALA A 23 -6.31 -4.47 -36.70
CA ALA A 23 -5.57 -3.27 -37.10
C ALA A 23 -6.46 -2.05 -37.35
N SER A 24 -7.79 -2.20 -37.31
CA SER A 24 -8.76 -1.10 -37.52
C SER A 24 -9.20 -0.40 -36.24
N THR A 25 -8.71 -0.83 -35.07
CA THR A 25 -9.03 -0.27 -33.75
C THR A 25 -8.61 1.18 -33.56
N GLY A 26 -7.72 1.70 -34.41
CA GLY A 26 -7.15 3.04 -34.24
C GLY A 26 -6.25 3.15 -33.01
N MET A 27 -5.70 2.04 -32.52
CA MET A 27 -4.79 1.97 -31.38
C MET A 27 -3.39 1.53 -31.81
N GLU A 28 -2.35 2.13 -31.23
CA GLU A 28 -0.95 1.83 -31.50
C GLU A 28 -0.24 1.41 -30.21
N LEU A 29 0.47 0.27 -30.22
CA LEU A 29 1.28 -0.14 -29.08
C LEU A 29 2.60 0.65 -29.03
N VAL A 30 2.73 1.52 -28.03
CA VAL A 30 3.93 2.35 -27.81
C VAL A 30 4.88 1.78 -26.75
N GLY A 31 4.43 0.79 -25.99
CA GLY A 31 5.24 0.11 -24.98
C GLY A 31 4.65 -1.23 -24.59
N TYR A 32 5.52 -2.21 -24.32
CA TYR A 32 5.13 -3.53 -23.83
C TYR A 32 6.15 -4.04 -22.81
N PHE A 33 5.73 -4.12 -21.55
CA PHE A 33 6.46 -4.74 -20.45
C PHE A 33 5.83 -6.08 -20.11
N ALA A 34 6.48 -7.16 -20.51
CA ALA A 34 6.02 -8.53 -20.31
C ALA A 34 6.85 -9.26 -19.25
N ARG A 35 6.36 -10.42 -18.81
CA ARG A 35 7.07 -11.40 -17.97
C ARG A 35 7.72 -10.79 -16.73
N THR A 36 7.09 -9.75 -16.20
CA THR A 36 7.58 -8.90 -15.12
C THR A 36 6.49 -8.79 -14.08
N SER A 37 6.80 -9.19 -12.86
CA SER A 37 5.92 -9.01 -11.70
C SER A 37 6.09 -7.60 -11.12
N LEU A 38 5.00 -6.97 -10.68
CA LEU A 38 5.09 -5.73 -9.91
C LEU A 38 5.90 -5.91 -8.61
N ALA A 39 5.95 -7.12 -8.07
CA ALA A 39 6.77 -7.46 -6.91
C ALA A 39 8.29 -7.32 -7.17
N SER A 40 8.70 -7.30 -8.44
CA SER A 40 10.08 -7.09 -8.88
C SER A 40 10.30 -5.71 -9.52
N ALA A 41 9.39 -5.28 -10.39
CA ALA A 41 9.60 -4.21 -11.36
C ALA A 41 9.98 -2.84 -10.77
N PHE A 42 9.47 -2.54 -9.57
CA PHE A 42 9.67 -1.26 -8.87
C PHE A 42 10.70 -1.34 -7.72
N ARG A 43 11.49 -2.42 -7.64
CA ARG A 43 12.62 -2.47 -6.70
C ARG A 43 13.71 -1.52 -7.17
N ARG A 44 14.45 -0.89 -6.23
CA ARG A 44 15.59 -0.03 -6.60
C ARG A 44 16.83 -0.80 -7.00
N LYS A 45 17.07 -1.94 -6.34
CA LYS A 45 18.29 -2.69 -6.52
C LYS A 45 18.18 -3.56 -7.77
N ARG A 46 19.13 -3.38 -8.70
CA ARG A 46 19.27 -4.25 -9.86
C ARG A 46 19.60 -5.67 -9.44
N PHE A 47 19.09 -6.64 -10.19
CA PHE A 47 19.42 -8.04 -9.98
C PHE A 47 20.60 -8.43 -10.89
N VAL A 48 21.62 -9.08 -10.33
CA VAL A 48 22.85 -9.43 -11.03
C VAL A 48 23.03 -10.95 -11.10
N GLY A 49 23.97 -11.42 -11.92
CA GLY A 49 24.32 -12.84 -11.99
C GLY A 49 23.50 -13.68 -12.96
N VAL A 50 22.76 -13.04 -13.87
CA VAL A 50 22.05 -13.69 -14.99
C VAL A 50 22.75 -13.32 -16.29
N ASP A 51 23.19 -14.31 -17.07
CA ASP A 51 23.83 -14.08 -18.37
C ASP A 51 22.79 -14.10 -19.49
N THR A 52 22.19 -12.92 -19.75
CA THR A 52 21.16 -12.75 -20.77
C THR A 52 21.68 -12.90 -22.20
N SER A 53 23.00 -12.93 -22.42
CA SER A 53 23.60 -13.11 -23.75
C SER A 53 23.30 -14.48 -24.37
N THR A 54 22.96 -15.45 -23.51
CA THR A 54 22.53 -16.81 -23.89
C THR A 54 21.12 -16.86 -24.48
N ILE A 55 20.31 -15.82 -24.29
CA ILE A 55 18.97 -15.71 -24.86
C ILE A 55 19.07 -15.21 -26.30
N SER A 56 18.80 -16.10 -27.27
CA SER A 56 18.92 -15.81 -28.70
C SER A 56 17.89 -14.80 -29.21
N SER A 57 16.65 -14.86 -28.71
CA SER A 57 15.59 -13.92 -29.08
C SER A 57 15.83 -12.56 -28.45
N ALA A 58 16.05 -11.54 -29.30
CA ALA A 58 16.26 -10.17 -28.84
C ALA A 58 15.06 -9.63 -28.03
N PHE A 59 13.84 -10.07 -28.33
CA PHE A 59 12.64 -9.70 -27.57
C PHE A 59 12.69 -10.32 -26.16
N GLN A 60 12.85 -11.64 -26.07
CA GLN A 60 12.93 -12.36 -24.79
C GLN A 60 14.07 -11.85 -23.91
N ARG A 61 15.22 -11.59 -24.51
CA ARG A 61 16.39 -11.01 -23.83
C ARG A 61 16.06 -9.66 -23.21
N ARG A 62 15.50 -8.73 -23.99
CA ARG A 62 15.10 -7.40 -23.50
C ARG A 62 14.10 -7.50 -22.36
N THR A 63 13.15 -8.42 -22.43
CA THR A 63 12.16 -8.63 -21.36
C THR A 63 12.82 -8.99 -20.03
N VAL A 64 13.79 -9.91 -20.04
CA VAL A 64 14.54 -10.27 -18.84
C VAL A 64 15.37 -9.08 -18.36
N GLU A 65 16.13 -8.43 -19.24
CA GLU A 65 16.97 -7.28 -18.92
C GLU A 65 16.17 -6.13 -18.29
N GLN A 66 14.97 -5.85 -18.80
CA GLN A 66 14.08 -4.82 -18.27
C GLN A 66 13.66 -5.08 -16.81
N ASP A 67 13.39 -6.33 -16.42
CA ASP A 67 13.09 -6.68 -15.03
C ASP A 67 14.35 -6.62 -14.17
N LEU A 68 15.48 -7.16 -14.64
CA LEU A 68 16.76 -7.13 -13.90
C LEU A 68 17.23 -5.70 -13.61
N ASP A 69 17.09 -4.81 -14.59
CA ASP A 69 17.51 -3.40 -14.52
C ASP A 69 16.46 -2.46 -13.92
N LYS A 70 15.27 -2.97 -13.59
CA LYS A 70 14.18 -2.19 -12.97
C LYS A 70 13.73 -1.02 -13.86
N ALA A 71 13.61 -1.30 -15.15
CA ALA A 71 13.44 -0.28 -16.19
C ALA A 71 12.00 0.27 -16.30
N LEU A 72 11.00 -0.35 -15.63
CA LEU A 72 9.58 -0.01 -15.80
C LEU A 72 9.28 1.45 -15.45
N GLU A 73 9.68 1.93 -14.27
CA GLU A 73 9.40 3.30 -13.84
C GLU A 73 10.00 4.33 -14.81
N THR A 74 11.27 4.12 -15.21
CA THR A 74 11.97 5.01 -16.14
C THR A 74 11.26 5.01 -17.50
N THR A 75 10.84 3.85 -17.99
CA THR A 75 10.15 3.75 -19.29
C THR A 75 8.80 4.46 -19.25
N LEU A 76 8.00 4.28 -18.19
CA LEU A 76 6.71 4.97 -18.03
C LEU A 76 6.85 6.51 -18.03
N ARG A 77 7.99 7.05 -17.59
CA ARG A 77 8.25 8.49 -17.58
C ARG A 77 8.75 9.03 -18.93
N GLN A 78 9.23 8.17 -19.81
CA GLN A 78 9.83 8.56 -21.09
C GLN A 78 8.92 8.30 -22.29
N VAL A 79 8.07 7.28 -22.21
CA VAL A 79 7.14 6.91 -23.28
C VAL A 79 5.83 7.67 -23.07
N GLU A 80 5.42 8.43 -24.09
CA GLU A 80 4.12 9.08 -24.11
C GLU A 80 3.02 8.07 -24.45
N PHE A 81 2.01 7.96 -23.60
CA PHE A 81 0.86 7.08 -23.80
C PHE A 81 -0.46 7.76 -23.42
N ASP A 82 -1.52 7.38 -24.12
CA ASP A 82 -2.90 7.84 -23.87
C ASP A 82 -3.66 6.85 -22.98
N LEU A 83 -3.24 5.58 -23.00
CA LEU A 83 -3.81 4.48 -22.23
C LEU A 83 -2.70 3.56 -21.72
N LEU A 84 -2.74 3.20 -20.43
CA LEU A 84 -1.94 2.12 -19.87
C LEU A 84 -2.88 0.96 -19.54
N VAL A 85 -2.63 -0.23 -20.09
CA VAL A 85 -3.38 -1.44 -19.72
C VAL A 85 -2.50 -2.36 -18.90
N PHE A 86 -2.99 -2.75 -17.72
CA PHE A 86 -2.36 -3.71 -16.83
C PHE A 86 -3.14 -5.02 -16.74
N ASP A 87 -2.48 -6.17 -16.90
CA ASP A 87 -3.02 -7.48 -16.51
C ASP A 87 -2.05 -8.24 -15.59
N PRO A 88 -2.54 -8.84 -14.48
CA PRO A 88 -1.69 -9.55 -13.54
C PRO A 88 -1.44 -11.03 -13.89
N ILE A 89 -1.63 -11.47 -15.14
CA ILE A 89 -1.41 -12.89 -15.51
C ILE A 89 0.06 -13.31 -15.39
N ASP A 90 1.01 -12.37 -15.59
CA ASP A 90 2.44 -12.62 -15.36
C ASP A 90 2.81 -12.71 -13.87
N GLU A 91 1.90 -12.37 -12.93
CA GLU A 91 2.12 -12.60 -11.49
C GLU A 91 2.12 -14.09 -11.12
N ARG A 92 1.88 -14.98 -12.09
CA ARG A 92 2.07 -16.44 -11.98
C ARG A 92 3.53 -16.86 -11.80
N PHE A 93 4.48 -16.01 -12.18
CA PHE A 93 5.91 -16.32 -12.06
C PHE A 93 6.37 -16.19 -10.60
N ASN A 94 7.28 -17.07 -10.18
CA ASN A 94 7.95 -16.92 -8.90
C ASN A 94 8.95 -15.76 -8.95
N LEU A 95 9.48 -15.37 -7.78
CA LEU A 95 10.58 -14.43 -7.70
C LEU A 95 11.85 -15.12 -7.22
N ALA A 96 12.98 -14.61 -7.67
CA ALA A 96 14.31 -14.93 -7.18
C ALA A 96 14.75 -13.80 -6.24
N GLN A 97 15.28 -14.14 -5.07
CA GLN A 97 15.91 -13.18 -4.15
C GLN A 97 17.35 -13.58 -3.87
N LEU A 98 18.30 -12.67 -4.07
CA LEU A 98 19.70 -12.86 -3.67
C LEU A 98 19.90 -12.45 -2.21
N GLY A 99 20.97 -12.95 -1.57
CA GLY A 99 21.30 -12.63 -0.17
C GLY A 99 21.56 -11.15 0.10
N ASP A 100 21.68 -10.34 -0.94
CA ASP A 100 21.82 -8.89 -0.87
C ASP A 100 20.47 -8.13 -0.97
N GLY A 101 19.35 -8.88 -0.96
CA GLY A 101 17.98 -8.39 -1.02
C GLY A 101 17.46 -8.05 -2.42
N SER A 102 18.27 -8.15 -3.47
CA SER A 102 17.79 -7.92 -4.84
C SER A 102 16.79 -9.00 -5.28
N ILE A 103 15.74 -8.59 -5.99
CA ILE A 103 14.64 -9.46 -6.41
C ILE A 103 14.48 -9.40 -7.92
N ALA A 104 14.19 -10.53 -8.58
CA ALA A 104 13.86 -10.60 -10.00
C ALA A 104 12.67 -11.54 -10.27
N THR A 105 11.94 -11.31 -11.35
CA THR A 105 10.89 -12.21 -11.83
C THR A 105 11.52 -13.43 -12.51
N VAL A 106 11.15 -14.63 -12.07
CA VAL A 106 11.66 -15.91 -12.62
C VAL A 106 10.77 -16.34 -13.80
N SER A 107 10.92 -15.64 -14.92
CA SER A 107 10.29 -16.01 -16.19
C SER A 107 10.94 -17.27 -16.80
N ASN A 108 10.32 -17.84 -17.83
CA ASN A 108 10.90 -18.98 -18.53
C ASN A 108 12.23 -18.61 -19.21
N GLU A 109 12.31 -17.39 -19.74
CA GLU A 109 13.51 -16.80 -20.34
C GLU A 109 14.61 -16.53 -19.30
N PHE A 110 14.24 -16.13 -18.08
CA PHE A 110 15.18 -16.02 -16.98
C PHE A 110 15.81 -17.37 -16.67
N LEU A 111 14.99 -18.44 -16.61
CA LEU A 111 15.45 -19.80 -16.32
C LEU A 111 16.36 -20.35 -17.41
N SER A 112 16.14 -20.00 -18.69
CA SER A 112 17.03 -20.44 -19.78
C SER A 112 18.38 -19.72 -19.77
N ALA A 113 18.45 -18.51 -19.21
CA ALA A 113 19.67 -17.71 -19.09
C ALA A 113 20.50 -17.97 -17.84
N THR A 114 19.98 -18.81 -16.95
CA THR A 114 20.49 -18.99 -15.60
C THR A 114 21.03 -20.40 -15.41
N ALA A 115 22.35 -20.52 -15.21
CA ALA A 115 22.96 -21.70 -14.61
C ALA A 115 22.79 -21.64 -13.08
N ALA A 116 21.54 -21.66 -12.61
CA ALA A 116 21.09 -21.60 -11.21
C ALA A 116 22.05 -20.89 -10.21
N PRO A 117 22.15 -19.54 -10.17
CA PRO A 117 22.70 -18.91 -8.98
C PRO A 117 21.85 -19.35 -7.77
N PRO A 118 22.44 -19.57 -6.59
CA PRO A 118 21.68 -19.85 -5.39
C PRO A 118 20.89 -18.60 -5.00
N TYR A 119 19.64 -18.51 -5.47
CA TYR A 119 18.66 -17.54 -5.03
C TYR A 119 17.59 -18.24 -4.19
N GLU A 120 17.03 -17.50 -3.25
CA GLU A 120 15.83 -17.92 -2.56
C GLU A 120 14.60 -17.71 -3.46
N THR A 121 13.72 -18.70 -3.50
CA THR A 121 12.51 -18.63 -4.33
C THR A 121 11.33 -18.15 -3.49
N ILE A 122 10.82 -16.97 -3.83
CA ILE A 122 9.55 -16.46 -3.29
C ILE A 122 8.44 -16.94 -4.21
N ARG A 123 7.60 -17.84 -3.71
CA ARG A 123 6.55 -18.47 -4.52
C ARG A 123 5.42 -17.50 -4.84
N SER A 124 4.98 -17.48 -6.11
CA SER A 124 3.74 -16.81 -6.50
C SER A 124 2.57 -17.30 -5.64
N GLY A 125 1.68 -16.37 -5.27
CA GLY A 125 0.55 -16.64 -4.38
C GLY A 125 0.87 -16.74 -2.89
N SER A 126 2.14 -16.64 -2.48
CA SER A 126 2.52 -16.56 -1.05
C SER A 126 2.23 -15.17 -0.45
N GLU A 127 2.10 -15.09 0.87
CA GLU A 127 1.93 -13.80 1.58
C GLU A 127 3.14 -12.87 1.41
N GLU A 128 4.34 -13.44 1.28
CA GLU A 128 5.53 -12.66 0.99
C GLU A 128 5.48 -12.06 -0.42
N PHE A 129 5.14 -12.87 -1.43
CA PHE A 129 4.92 -12.36 -2.78
C PHE A 129 3.88 -11.25 -2.79
N LEU A 130 2.73 -11.44 -2.12
CA LEU A 130 1.69 -10.43 -2.05
C LEU A 130 2.18 -9.13 -1.40
N ARG A 131 2.90 -9.21 -0.27
CA ARG A 131 3.50 -8.03 0.37
C ARG A 131 4.40 -7.26 -0.60
N LEU A 132 5.24 -7.97 -1.34
CA LEU A 132 6.15 -7.39 -2.32
C LEU A 132 5.40 -6.79 -3.51
N TRP A 133 4.36 -7.48 -3.99
CA TRP A 133 3.51 -7.05 -5.09
C TRP A 133 2.75 -5.77 -4.75
N VAL A 134 2.17 -5.68 -3.56
CA VAL A 134 1.42 -4.50 -3.11
C VAL A 134 2.31 -3.25 -3.07
N VAL A 135 3.57 -3.40 -2.66
CA VAL A 135 4.54 -2.30 -2.74
C VAL A 135 4.73 -1.85 -4.20
N GLY A 136 4.87 -2.81 -5.13
CA GLY A 136 4.97 -2.53 -6.56
C GLY A 136 3.72 -1.86 -7.15
N TRP A 137 2.54 -2.32 -6.75
CA TRP A 137 1.25 -1.73 -7.13
C TRP A 137 1.15 -0.26 -6.74
N TYR A 138 1.44 0.07 -5.48
CA TYR A 138 1.41 1.46 -5.04
C TYR A 138 2.51 2.32 -5.66
N ARG A 139 3.68 1.74 -5.98
CA ARG A 139 4.73 2.44 -6.74
C ARG A 139 4.28 2.74 -8.18
N LEU A 140 3.56 1.82 -8.82
CA LEU A 140 2.92 2.07 -10.12
C LEU A 140 1.93 3.23 -10.01
N LEU A 141 1.01 3.19 -9.04
CA LEU A 141 0.03 4.25 -8.84
C LEU A 141 0.69 5.60 -8.58
N ALA A 142 1.68 5.66 -7.69
CA ALA A 142 2.43 6.90 -7.40
C ALA A 142 3.15 7.44 -8.64
N THR A 143 3.69 6.55 -9.48
CA THR A 143 4.31 6.94 -10.76
C THR A 143 3.26 7.57 -11.68
N LEU A 144 2.10 6.93 -11.85
CA LEU A 144 1.02 7.44 -12.69
C LEU A 144 0.41 8.74 -12.16
N ASP A 145 0.25 8.87 -10.84
CA ASP A 145 -0.22 10.10 -10.20
C ASP A 145 0.75 11.25 -10.50
N SER A 146 2.06 11.01 -10.41
CA SER A 146 3.10 12.01 -10.73
C SER A 146 3.09 12.46 -12.20
N LEU A 147 2.58 11.60 -13.09
CA LEU A 147 2.43 11.87 -14.52
C LEU A 147 1.04 12.44 -14.86
N GLY A 148 0.12 12.56 -13.89
CA GLY A 148 -1.28 12.90 -14.16
C GLY A 148 -2.02 11.84 -15.01
N ALA A 149 -1.52 10.60 -15.02
CA ALA A 149 -1.94 9.51 -15.90
C ALA A 149 -2.79 8.44 -15.18
N ARG A 150 -3.13 8.59 -13.89
CA ARG A 150 -3.91 7.60 -13.13
C ARG A 150 -5.24 7.24 -13.81
N SER A 151 -5.96 8.23 -14.34
CA SER A 151 -7.22 8.04 -15.07
C SER A 151 -7.06 7.31 -16.40
N ARG A 152 -5.83 7.22 -16.92
CA ARG A 152 -5.47 6.49 -18.15
C ARG A 152 -5.14 5.02 -17.88
N LEU A 153 -5.11 4.58 -16.62
CA LEU A 153 -4.95 3.18 -16.28
C LEU A 153 -6.25 2.40 -16.52
N ARG A 154 -6.12 1.27 -17.20
CA ARG A 154 -7.11 0.19 -17.27
C ARG A 154 -6.51 -1.09 -16.74
N VAL A 155 -7.30 -1.83 -15.97
CA VAL A 155 -6.98 -3.19 -15.55
C VAL A 155 -7.79 -4.15 -16.41
N ASN A 156 -7.10 -5.00 -17.15
CA ASN A 156 -7.72 -6.15 -17.79
C ASN A 156 -7.97 -7.22 -16.72
N ARG A 157 -9.22 -7.34 -16.25
CA ARG A 157 -9.60 -8.22 -15.13
C ARG A 157 -9.86 -9.65 -15.61
N VAL A 158 -8.79 -10.31 -16.01
CA VAL A 158 -8.81 -11.66 -16.59
C VAL A 158 -8.50 -12.75 -15.54
N PHE A 159 -9.16 -13.91 -15.69
CA PHE A 159 -8.93 -15.13 -14.93
C PHE A 159 -8.58 -16.29 -15.86
N TRP A 160 -7.85 -17.27 -15.37
CA TRP A 160 -7.52 -18.48 -16.11
C TRP A 160 -8.79 -19.27 -16.41
N ALA A 161 -8.94 -19.70 -17.67
CA ALA A 161 -9.97 -20.63 -18.12
C ALA A 161 -9.78 -22.00 -17.45
N ASP A 162 -10.89 -22.67 -17.14
CA ASP A 162 -10.91 -24.02 -16.55
C ASP A 162 -11.14 -25.12 -17.59
N GLY A 163 -11.30 -24.75 -18.86
CA GLY A 163 -11.42 -25.65 -20.02
C GLY A 163 -11.12 -24.97 -21.36
N CYS A 164 -11.07 -25.77 -22.42
CA CYS A 164 -10.90 -25.34 -23.81
C CYS A 164 -12.17 -25.56 -24.64
N THR A 165 -12.20 -25.00 -25.85
CA THR A 165 -13.16 -25.44 -26.87
C THR A 165 -12.90 -26.90 -27.28
N GLY A 166 -13.98 -27.65 -27.48
CA GLY A 166 -13.91 -29.08 -27.81
C GLY A 166 -13.63 -29.97 -26.60
N ASP A 167 -13.09 -31.16 -26.85
CA ASP A 167 -12.75 -32.16 -25.83
C ASP A 167 -11.26 -32.13 -25.43
N GLU A 168 -10.53 -31.09 -25.84
CA GLU A 168 -9.10 -30.96 -25.54
C GLU A 168 -8.85 -30.48 -24.10
N GLU A 169 -7.87 -31.08 -23.43
CA GLU A 169 -7.44 -30.69 -22.09
C GLU A 169 -6.13 -29.89 -22.14
N PHE A 170 -5.94 -28.97 -21.19
CA PHE A 170 -4.66 -28.29 -21.00
C PHE A 170 -3.55 -29.30 -20.65
N ALA A 171 -2.30 -28.93 -20.92
CA ALA A 171 -1.14 -29.71 -20.50
C ALA A 171 -1.20 -30.04 -19.00
N SER A 172 -0.69 -31.22 -18.61
CA SER A 172 -0.77 -31.73 -17.23
C SER A 172 -0.12 -30.81 -16.17
N SER A 173 0.73 -29.86 -16.59
CA SER A 173 1.25 -28.78 -15.76
C SER A 173 0.15 -27.85 -15.21
N TYR A 174 -1.01 -27.78 -15.88
CA TYR A 174 -2.16 -26.96 -15.51
C TYR A 174 -3.27 -27.80 -14.88
N SER A 175 -3.00 -28.34 -13.69
CA SER A 175 -4.04 -29.04 -12.91
C SER A 175 -5.19 -28.10 -12.53
N ARG A 176 -6.42 -28.62 -12.43
CA ARG A 176 -7.60 -27.85 -11.97
C ARG A 176 -7.33 -27.12 -10.65
N LYS A 177 -6.72 -27.81 -9.67
CA LYS A 177 -6.31 -27.21 -8.38
C LYS A 177 -5.28 -26.07 -8.54
N GLY A 178 -4.42 -26.15 -9.55
CA GLY A 178 -3.48 -25.08 -9.89
C GLY A 178 -4.19 -23.86 -10.47
N ILE A 179 -5.15 -24.08 -11.38
CA ILE A 179 -6.01 -23.04 -11.96
C ILE A 179 -6.81 -22.34 -10.86
N ASP A 180 -7.45 -23.11 -9.97
CA ASP A 180 -8.22 -22.56 -8.83
C ASP A 180 -7.35 -21.68 -7.93
N ARG A 181 -6.11 -22.12 -7.64
CA ARG A 181 -5.14 -21.34 -6.84
C ARG A 181 -4.72 -20.06 -7.55
N ALA A 182 -4.45 -20.11 -8.85
CA ALA A 182 -4.10 -18.94 -9.64
C ALA A 182 -5.25 -17.92 -9.65
N ASN A 183 -6.48 -18.38 -9.90
CA ASN A 183 -7.67 -17.53 -9.88
C ASN A 183 -7.98 -16.96 -8.50
N THR A 184 -7.79 -17.74 -7.43
CA THR A 184 -7.89 -17.24 -6.05
C THR A 184 -6.89 -16.11 -5.79
N PHE A 185 -5.64 -16.28 -6.25
CA PHE A 185 -4.61 -15.27 -6.09
C PHE A 185 -4.91 -14.01 -6.92
N LEU A 186 -5.29 -14.15 -8.19
CA LEU A 186 -5.73 -13.04 -9.04
C LEU A 186 -6.89 -12.28 -8.40
N GLY A 187 -7.86 -12.98 -7.81
CA GLY A 187 -8.95 -12.39 -7.05
C GLY A 187 -8.45 -11.46 -5.93
N ARG A 188 -7.46 -11.89 -5.16
CA ARG A 188 -6.83 -11.05 -4.11
C ARG A 188 -6.17 -9.81 -4.69
N LEU A 189 -5.47 -9.94 -5.82
CA LEU A 189 -4.84 -8.79 -6.49
C LEU A 189 -5.89 -7.79 -6.96
N TYR A 190 -6.96 -8.26 -7.62
CA TYR A 190 -8.04 -7.38 -8.08
C TYR A 190 -8.76 -6.69 -6.93
N SER A 191 -9.03 -7.38 -5.82
CA SER A 191 -9.64 -6.74 -4.65
C SER A 191 -8.79 -5.60 -4.09
N ILE A 192 -7.46 -5.70 -4.16
CA ILE A 192 -6.56 -4.61 -3.77
C ILE A 192 -6.63 -3.46 -4.78
N MET A 193 -6.64 -3.75 -6.07
CA MET A 193 -6.78 -2.73 -7.11
C MET A 193 -8.12 -1.98 -7.03
N GLU A 194 -9.21 -2.69 -6.74
CA GLU A 194 -10.57 -2.13 -6.64
C GLU A 194 -10.65 -1.06 -5.53
N GLN A 195 -9.86 -1.19 -4.45
CA GLN A 195 -9.73 -0.13 -3.44
C GLN A 195 -9.08 1.16 -3.93
N ASP A 196 -8.34 1.08 -5.03
CA ASP A 196 -7.50 2.17 -5.54
C ASP A 196 -8.03 2.76 -6.86
N LEU A 197 -8.89 2.05 -7.55
CA LEU A 197 -9.36 2.36 -8.89
C LEU A 197 -10.88 2.36 -8.95
N GLU A 198 -11.40 3.10 -9.90
CA GLU A 198 -12.84 3.15 -10.14
C GLU A 198 -13.29 1.94 -10.96
N ASP A 199 -14.55 1.51 -10.82
CA ASP A 199 -15.07 0.32 -11.52
C ASP A 199 -14.93 0.42 -13.06
N TRP A 200 -15.09 1.61 -13.65
CA TRP A 200 -14.89 1.84 -15.09
C TRP A 200 -13.43 1.67 -15.56
N GLN A 201 -12.48 1.55 -14.65
CA GLN A 201 -11.09 1.24 -14.98
C GLN A 201 -10.86 -0.26 -15.18
N PHE A 202 -11.83 -1.12 -14.89
CA PHE A 202 -11.71 -2.56 -15.05
C PHE A 202 -12.45 -3.05 -16.30
N VAL A 203 -11.76 -3.77 -17.17
CA VAL A 203 -12.42 -4.54 -18.24
C VAL A 203 -12.91 -5.85 -17.63
N ARG A 204 -14.24 -6.06 -17.66
CA ARG A 204 -14.90 -7.26 -17.13
C ARG A 204 -15.47 -8.09 -18.29
N TYR A 205 -15.56 -9.40 -18.08
CA TYR A 205 -15.93 -10.36 -19.12
C TYR A 205 -17.16 -11.17 -18.71
N PRO A 206 -18.07 -11.49 -19.64
CA PRO A 206 -19.02 -12.56 -19.48
C PRO A 206 -18.30 -13.90 -19.20
N PRO A 207 -18.79 -14.74 -18.26
CA PRO A 207 -18.13 -16.00 -17.89
C PRO A 207 -17.86 -16.94 -19.07
N GLU A 208 -18.74 -16.94 -20.06
CA GLU A 208 -18.66 -17.75 -21.28
C GLU A 208 -17.47 -17.42 -22.20
N LEU A 209 -16.78 -16.29 -21.97
CA LEU A 209 -15.58 -15.93 -22.72
C LEU A 209 -14.30 -16.52 -22.13
N PHE A 210 -14.33 -17.06 -20.90
CA PHE A 210 -13.16 -17.71 -20.28
C PHE A 210 -12.98 -19.14 -20.79
N VAL A 211 -12.76 -19.27 -22.10
CA VAL A 211 -12.56 -20.54 -22.79
C VAL A 211 -11.22 -20.52 -23.50
N GLY A 212 -10.38 -21.52 -23.22
CA GLY A 212 -9.10 -21.71 -23.89
C GLY A 212 -9.26 -22.09 -25.36
N ASP A 213 -8.35 -21.60 -26.20
CA ASP A 213 -8.23 -21.98 -27.61
C ASP A 213 -7.04 -22.92 -27.80
N PRO A 214 -7.27 -24.22 -28.11
CA PRO A 214 -6.18 -25.13 -28.40
C PRO A 214 -5.39 -24.77 -29.67
N GLY A 215 -6.03 -24.08 -30.61
CA GLY A 215 -5.43 -23.58 -31.85
C GLY A 215 -4.64 -22.28 -31.70
N HIS A 216 -4.51 -21.75 -30.47
CA HIS A 216 -3.85 -20.47 -30.23
C HIS A 216 -2.38 -20.49 -30.68
N LYS A 217 -1.88 -19.36 -31.22
CA LYS A 217 -0.53 -19.23 -31.79
C LYS A 217 0.63 -19.55 -30.81
N TRP A 218 0.34 -19.57 -29.52
CA TRP A 218 1.29 -19.89 -28.44
C TRP A 218 1.04 -21.27 -27.80
N GLY A 219 0.17 -22.09 -28.41
CA GLY A 219 -0.28 -23.38 -27.90
C GLY A 219 -1.39 -23.28 -26.86
N ALA A 220 -1.98 -24.42 -26.49
CA ALA A 220 -3.05 -24.50 -25.51
C ALA A 220 -2.58 -24.09 -24.09
N SER A 221 -3.27 -23.14 -23.46
CA SER A 221 -3.00 -22.68 -22.10
C SER A 221 -4.26 -22.07 -21.46
N PRO A 222 -4.44 -22.14 -20.12
CA PRO A 222 -5.56 -21.51 -19.40
C PRO A 222 -5.71 -19.99 -19.62
N PHE A 223 -4.70 -19.34 -20.19
CA PHE A 223 -4.68 -17.90 -20.48
C PHE A 223 -4.46 -17.61 -21.96
N HIS A 224 -4.80 -18.55 -22.84
CA HIS A 224 -4.84 -18.36 -24.30
C HIS A 224 -6.26 -18.60 -24.76
N TYR A 225 -7.03 -17.53 -24.92
CA TYR A 225 -8.48 -17.59 -25.07
C TYR A 225 -8.90 -17.64 -26.55
N ILE A 226 -10.16 -17.98 -26.78
CA ILE A 226 -10.82 -17.84 -28.08
C ILE A 226 -10.91 -16.39 -28.55
N ASP A 227 -10.91 -16.19 -29.87
CA ASP A 227 -11.07 -14.88 -30.53
C ASP A 227 -12.14 -13.94 -29.93
N PRO A 228 -13.37 -14.40 -29.60
CA PRO A 228 -14.40 -13.55 -28.98
C PRO A 228 -13.95 -12.86 -27.68
N PHE A 229 -13.09 -13.50 -26.88
CA PHE A 229 -12.54 -12.89 -25.66
C PHE A 229 -11.77 -11.61 -25.98
N TYR A 230 -10.88 -11.68 -26.97
CA TYR A 230 -10.05 -10.53 -27.34
C TYR A 230 -10.84 -9.43 -28.05
N ARG A 231 -11.86 -9.79 -28.84
CA ARG A 231 -12.77 -8.80 -29.44
C ARG A 231 -13.58 -8.05 -28.37
N HIS A 232 -14.06 -8.74 -27.34
CA HIS A 232 -14.73 -8.12 -26.19
C HIS A 232 -13.79 -7.15 -25.45
N PHE A 233 -12.55 -7.58 -25.20
CA PHE A 233 -11.53 -6.71 -24.61
C PHE A 233 -11.35 -5.41 -25.40
N LEU A 234 -11.18 -5.49 -26.72
CA LEU A 234 -11.02 -4.31 -27.57
C LEU A 234 -12.24 -3.39 -27.56
N SER A 235 -13.46 -3.93 -27.53
CA SER A 235 -14.68 -3.11 -27.47
C SER A 235 -14.81 -2.32 -26.16
N GLU A 236 -14.34 -2.88 -25.05
CA GLU A 236 -14.37 -2.23 -23.73
C GLU A 236 -13.29 -1.14 -23.58
N LEU A 237 -12.25 -1.16 -24.43
CA LEU A 237 -11.20 -0.13 -24.43
C LEU A 237 -11.57 1.14 -25.18
N VAL A 238 -12.71 1.20 -25.89
CA VAL A 238 -13.10 2.38 -26.67
C VAL A 238 -13.36 3.58 -25.74
N ILE A 239 -12.48 4.57 -25.83
CA ILE A 239 -12.42 5.71 -24.92
C ILE A 239 -13.50 6.74 -25.28
N GLU A 240 -14.60 6.80 -24.53
CA GLU A 240 -15.36 8.05 -24.45
C GLU A 240 -14.62 9.03 -23.51
N PRO A 241 -14.43 10.30 -23.89
CA PRO A 241 -13.82 11.29 -23.01
C PRO A 241 -14.73 11.56 -21.82
N ARG A 242 -14.35 11.05 -20.64
CA ARG A 242 -15.09 11.24 -19.38
C ARG A 242 -14.26 12.09 -18.43
N THR A 243 -14.78 13.26 -18.09
CA THR A 243 -14.13 14.24 -17.22
C THR A 243 -13.98 13.70 -15.80
N SER A 244 -12.81 13.94 -15.20
CA SER A 244 -12.53 13.60 -13.80
C SER A 244 -13.35 14.50 -12.86
N ALA A 245 -14.46 13.96 -12.34
CA ALA A 245 -15.27 14.63 -11.34
C ALA A 245 -14.69 14.42 -9.92
N GLY A 246 -14.23 15.50 -9.28
CA GLY A 246 -14.20 15.75 -7.83
C GLY A 246 -13.52 14.73 -6.91
N PRO A 247 -13.45 14.98 -5.59
CA PRO A 247 -13.02 13.97 -4.64
C PRO A 247 -14.06 12.84 -4.62
N ARG A 248 -13.66 11.64 -5.01
CA ARG A 248 -14.55 10.50 -5.22
C ARG A 248 -14.63 9.62 -3.98
N HIS A 249 -15.85 9.38 -3.55
CA HIS A 249 -16.20 8.29 -2.65
C HIS A 249 -16.28 7.00 -3.46
N VAL A 250 -15.39 6.06 -3.21
CA VAL A 250 -15.46 4.69 -3.73
C VAL A 250 -16.17 3.83 -2.67
N LYS A 251 -17.31 3.24 -3.04
CA LYS A 251 -18.01 2.22 -2.23
C LYS A 251 -17.82 0.88 -2.93
N ASP A 252 -17.23 -0.09 -2.23
CA ASP A 252 -17.07 -1.45 -2.75
C ASP A 252 -17.78 -2.51 -1.90
N THR A 253 -18.23 -3.55 -2.63
CA THR A 253 -19.05 -4.68 -2.20
C THR A 253 -18.26 -5.77 -1.47
N ALA A 254 -18.98 -6.48 -0.60
CA ALA A 254 -18.50 -7.36 0.46
C ALA A 254 -17.57 -8.51 0.01
N TRP A 255 -16.50 -8.71 0.79
CA TRP A 255 -15.69 -9.91 0.84
C TRP A 255 -16.17 -10.81 1.99
N GLU A 256 -16.58 -12.05 1.69
CA GLU A 256 -16.79 -13.09 2.69
C GLU A 256 -15.45 -13.81 2.96
N CYS A 257 -14.79 -13.49 4.07
CA CYS A 257 -13.60 -14.21 4.52
C CYS A 257 -14.00 -15.37 5.43
N GLY A 258 -13.67 -16.60 5.03
CA GLY A 258 -13.58 -17.73 5.96
C GLY A 258 -12.51 -17.43 7.01
N ALA A 259 -12.88 -17.63 8.28
CA ALA A 259 -12.07 -17.32 9.46
C ALA A 259 -10.64 -17.88 9.38
N VAL A 260 -9.65 -16.99 9.49
CA VAL A 260 -8.29 -17.34 9.89
C VAL A 260 -8.09 -16.78 11.29
N VAL A 261 -7.87 -17.68 12.24
CA VAL A 261 -7.66 -17.38 13.65
C VAL A 261 -6.33 -16.65 13.80
N SER A 262 -6.36 -15.41 14.32
CA SER A 262 -5.16 -14.67 14.67
C SER A 262 -4.62 -15.13 16.01
N SER A 263 -3.45 -15.76 15.98
CA SER A 263 -2.60 -15.89 17.16
C SER A 263 -1.15 -15.75 16.73
N ASP A 264 -0.63 -14.53 16.77
CA ASP A 264 0.82 -14.37 16.90
C ASP A 264 1.16 -13.13 17.72
N ARG A 265 1.15 -13.34 19.05
CA ARG A 265 1.88 -12.51 20.01
C ARG A 265 3.24 -13.18 20.22
N SER A 266 4.25 -12.63 19.56
CA SER A 266 5.69 -12.75 19.82
C SER A 266 6.27 -14.15 20.08
N ARG A 267 7.09 -14.65 19.13
CA ARG A 267 8.51 -15.07 19.33
C ARG A 267 9.09 -15.72 18.06
N GLY A 268 10.24 -15.20 17.60
CA GLY A 268 11.16 -15.91 16.70
C GLY A 268 11.95 -14.96 15.79
N LYS A 269 13.26 -14.82 16.04
CA LYS A 269 14.21 -14.15 15.12
C LYS A 269 14.45 -15.11 13.94
N GLU A 270 14.08 -14.72 12.71
CA GLU A 270 14.59 -15.38 11.51
C GLU A 270 16.01 -14.86 11.18
N PRO A 271 16.91 -15.69 10.66
CA PRO A 271 18.30 -15.30 10.42
C PRO A 271 18.49 -14.76 9.00
N GLY A 272 18.88 -13.49 8.86
CA GLY A 272 19.31 -12.95 7.56
C GLY A 272 19.27 -11.43 7.38
N GLU A 273 18.57 -10.67 8.23
CA GLU A 273 18.50 -9.21 8.09
C GLU A 273 19.81 -8.56 8.58
N ALA A 274 20.40 -7.69 7.76
CA ALA A 274 21.53 -6.86 8.16
C ALA A 274 21.21 -6.16 9.49
N GLU A 275 22.12 -6.24 10.46
CA GLU A 275 21.86 -5.83 11.84
C GLU A 275 21.71 -4.30 11.92
N VAL A 276 20.48 -3.80 11.77
CA VAL A 276 20.15 -2.38 11.94
C VAL A 276 20.43 -2.01 13.39
N SER A 277 21.28 -1.01 13.61
CA SER A 277 21.58 -0.54 14.96
C SER A 277 20.30 0.01 15.60
N VAL A 278 19.97 -0.52 16.78
CA VAL A 278 18.83 -0.07 17.58
C VAL A 278 19.34 0.62 18.83
N ARG A 279 18.89 1.86 19.05
CA ARG A 279 19.20 2.65 20.23
C ARG A 279 17.93 2.98 21.01
N ASP A 280 17.87 2.52 22.26
CA ASP A 280 16.83 2.91 23.22
C ASP A 280 17.27 4.15 24.00
N ALA A 281 16.39 5.14 24.13
CA ALA A 281 16.71 6.39 24.79
C ALA A 281 15.50 7.03 25.48
N ALA A 282 15.79 7.97 26.38
CA ALA A 282 14.80 8.86 26.96
C ALA A 282 15.15 10.30 26.58
N HIS A 283 14.20 11.01 25.99
CA HIS A 283 14.31 12.43 25.71
C HIS A 283 13.76 13.23 26.88
N VAL A 284 14.52 14.19 27.39
CA VAL A 284 14.07 15.05 28.48
C VAL A 284 13.96 16.47 27.95
N TYR A 285 12.77 17.06 28.12
CA TYR A 285 12.55 18.48 27.83
C TYR A 285 11.85 19.13 29.02
N LEU A 286 12.49 20.16 29.57
CA LEU A 286 12.12 20.77 30.85
C LEU A 286 12.09 19.73 31.98
N ARG A 287 10.90 19.42 32.52
CA ARG A 287 10.70 18.47 33.63
C ARG A 287 9.92 17.23 33.22
N ARG A 288 9.82 16.96 31.92
CA ARG A 288 9.10 15.82 31.36
C ARG A 288 10.03 15.00 30.49
N HIS A 289 9.73 13.72 30.38
CA HIS A 289 10.52 12.80 29.57
C HIS A 289 9.63 11.96 28.66
N LEU A 290 10.20 11.51 27.54
CA LEU A 290 9.58 10.63 26.57
C LEU A 290 10.54 9.48 26.27
N VAL A 291 10.04 8.25 26.30
CA VAL A 291 10.85 7.07 25.94
C VAL A 291 10.66 6.78 24.45
N TYR A 292 11.74 6.46 23.76
CA TYR A 292 11.72 6.13 22.35
C TYR A 292 12.84 5.14 22.00
N SER A 293 12.68 4.48 20.85
CA SER A 293 13.70 3.62 20.25
C SER A 293 13.95 4.05 18.81
N VAL A 294 15.21 4.01 18.37
CA VAL A 294 15.59 4.40 17.00
C VAL A 294 16.29 3.24 16.31
N HIS A 295 15.76 2.87 15.15
CA HIS A 295 16.47 2.05 14.16
C HIS A 295 17.22 3.00 13.23
N GLU A 296 18.54 3.07 13.39
CA GLU A 296 19.36 4.10 12.75
C GLU A 296 19.70 3.73 11.30
N ARG A 297 19.35 4.64 10.37
CA ARG A 297 19.81 4.62 8.97
C ARG A 297 20.13 6.05 8.55
N ALA A 298 21.20 6.60 9.11
CA ALA A 298 21.56 8.01 8.99
C ALA A 298 21.68 8.51 7.53
N GLU A 299 22.06 7.63 6.60
CA GLU A 299 22.25 7.97 5.19
C GLU A 299 20.97 7.92 4.35
N SER A 300 19.84 7.45 4.90
CA SER A 300 18.59 7.28 4.14
C SER A 300 17.94 8.61 3.69
N GLY A 301 18.31 9.73 4.33
CA GLY A 301 17.66 11.02 4.10
C GLY A 301 16.17 11.02 4.47
N ARG A 302 15.71 10.05 5.26
CA ARG A 302 14.30 9.87 5.67
C ARG A 302 14.21 9.53 7.16
N ILE A 303 13.19 10.05 7.81
CA ILE A 303 12.85 9.72 9.20
C ILE A 303 11.36 9.45 9.35
N VAL A 304 11.04 8.37 10.07
CA VAL A 304 9.67 7.90 10.28
C VAL A 304 9.39 7.86 11.78
N PHE A 305 8.51 8.74 12.24
CA PHE A 305 8.03 8.77 13.62
C PHE A 305 6.79 7.88 13.74
N VAL A 306 6.94 6.72 14.39
CA VAL A 306 5.86 5.75 14.61
C VAL A 306 5.22 5.99 15.97
N PHE A 307 3.96 6.42 15.95
CA PHE A 307 3.17 6.66 17.16
C PHE A 307 2.48 5.38 17.64
N PRO A 308 2.45 5.12 18.96
CA PRO A 308 1.93 3.88 19.49
C PRO A 308 0.40 3.86 19.49
N GLY A 309 -0.17 2.71 19.16
CA GLY A 309 -1.58 2.39 19.35
C GLY A 309 -1.94 2.16 20.82
N LEU A 310 -3.18 1.73 21.05
CA LEU A 310 -3.66 1.34 22.37
C LEU A 310 -3.43 -0.15 22.60
N ASP A 311 -2.71 -0.49 23.67
CA ASP A 311 -2.54 -1.88 24.13
C ASP A 311 -3.79 -2.38 24.86
N SER A 312 -4.12 -3.65 24.66
CA SER A 312 -5.23 -4.30 25.36
C SER A 312 -4.90 -4.64 26.82
N THR A 313 -3.63 -4.57 27.21
CA THR A 313 -3.14 -4.98 28.52
C THR A 313 -2.68 -3.74 29.30
N PRO A 314 -3.34 -3.39 30.41
CA PRO A 314 -2.98 -2.22 31.20
C PRO A 314 -1.51 -2.23 31.65
N GLY A 315 -0.83 -1.09 31.53
CA GLY A 315 0.56 -0.93 31.95
C GLY A 315 1.59 -1.51 30.99
N VAL A 316 1.16 -2.24 29.96
CA VAL A 316 2.01 -2.60 28.82
C VAL A 316 1.94 -1.45 27.83
N THR A 317 3.11 -1.01 27.37
CA THR A 317 3.23 -0.05 26.27
C THR A 317 4.15 -0.68 25.24
N SER A 318 3.55 -1.40 24.31
CA SER A 318 4.22 -2.00 23.17
C SER A 318 4.52 -0.93 22.13
N MET A 319 5.70 -1.02 21.52
CA MET A 319 6.05 -0.20 20.37
C MET A 319 5.28 -0.74 19.15
N SER A 320 4.32 0.03 18.65
CA SER A 320 3.54 -0.38 17.49
C SER A 320 4.40 -0.48 16.24
N HIS A 321 4.09 -1.47 15.40
CA HIS A 321 4.72 -1.70 14.10
C HIS A 321 6.27 -1.83 14.13
N TRP A 322 6.84 -2.41 15.21
CA TRP A 322 8.29 -2.56 15.40
C TRP A 322 9.08 -3.07 14.18
N ARG A 323 8.47 -3.99 13.41
CA ARG A 323 9.09 -4.57 12.21
C ARG A 323 9.44 -3.53 11.13
N LEU A 324 8.77 -2.37 11.11
CA LEU A 324 9.10 -1.27 10.20
C LEU A 324 10.55 -0.80 10.37
N GLY A 325 11.10 -0.87 11.59
CA GLY A 325 12.49 -0.56 11.86
C GLY A 325 13.47 -1.40 11.05
N ALA A 326 13.17 -2.68 10.83
CA ALA A 326 13.99 -3.57 10.02
C ALA A 326 13.69 -3.45 8.51
N GLU A 327 12.45 -3.14 8.13
CA GLU A 327 12.00 -3.20 6.73
C GLU A 327 12.22 -1.92 5.92
N LEU A 328 12.14 -0.73 6.53
CA LEU A 328 12.06 0.52 5.79
C LEU A 328 13.43 1.08 5.42
N ASP A 329 13.57 1.70 4.25
CA ASP A 329 14.75 2.49 3.89
C ASP A 329 14.65 3.90 4.51
N ALA A 330 14.67 3.96 5.84
CA ALA A 330 14.57 5.16 6.65
C ALA A 330 15.14 4.96 8.07
N THR A 331 15.49 6.06 8.74
CA THR A 331 15.64 6.07 10.20
C THR A 331 14.25 5.97 10.83
N VAL A 332 13.97 4.93 11.63
CA VAL A 332 12.64 4.70 12.21
C VAL A 332 12.67 4.94 13.71
N VAL A 333 11.84 5.87 14.17
CA VAL A 333 11.72 6.28 15.57
C VAL A 333 10.40 5.79 16.13
N HIS A 334 10.44 4.77 16.98
CA HIS A 334 9.27 4.30 17.72
C HIS A 334 9.10 5.12 18.99
N LEU A 335 7.96 5.80 19.13
CA LEU A 335 7.63 6.58 20.31
C LEU A 335 6.83 5.72 21.30
N LYS A 336 7.07 5.91 22.60
CA LYS A 336 6.30 5.26 23.67
C LYS A 336 5.38 6.25 24.37
N ASP A 337 4.12 5.87 24.55
CA ASP A 337 3.12 6.64 25.29
C ASP A 337 2.91 6.02 26.67
N HIS A 338 3.93 6.13 27.51
CA HIS A 338 4.04 5.48 28.83
C HIS A 338 3.30 6.21 29.96
N VAL A 339 2.38 7.11 29.63
CA VAL A 339 1.62 7.88 30.62
C VAL A 339 0.36 7.13 31.05
N GLY A 340 0.22 6.86 32.34
CA GLY A 340 -0.89 6.06 32.85
C GLY A 340 -0.85 4.61 32.33
N ALA A 341 -1.97 3.90 32.40
CA ALA A 341 -2.00 2.48 32.02
C ALA A 341 -2.16 2.24 30.50
N HIS A 342 -2.76 3.18 29.76
CA HIS A 342 -3.08 3.04 28.33
C HIS A 342 -2.56 4.20 27.45
N GLY A 343 -1.84 5.14 28.05
CA GLY A 343 -1.35 6.34 27.37
C GLY A 343 -2.34 7.49 27.37
N CYS A 344 -1.92 8.59 26.74
CA CYS A 344 -2.61 9.88 26.74
C CYS A 344 -2.64 10.53 25.35
N TYR A 345 -2.50 9.72 24.29
CA TYR A 345 -2.32 10.17 22.89
C TYR A 345 -1.06 11.03 22.67
N LEU A 346 -0.21 11.15 23.70
CA LEU A 346 0.83 12.18 23.80
C LEU A 346 0.31 13.62 23.63
N LEU A 347 -1.00 13.85 23.88
CA LEU A 347 -1.64 15.16 23.70
C LEU A 347 -1.81 15.92 25.01
N SER A 348 -2.21 15.28 26.10
CA SER A 348 -2.45 15.95 27.38
C SER A 348 -2.19 15.00 28.53
N VAL A 349 -1.64 15.51 29.63
CA VAL A 349 -1.49 14.75 30.87
C VAL A 349 -2.07 15.57 32.00
N SER A 350 -3.12 15.06 32.64
CA SER A 350 -3.82 15.76 33.74
C SER A 350 -4.24 17.20 33.39
N GLY A 351 -4.77 17.40 32.18
CA GLY A 351 -5.19 18.70 31.63
C GLY A 351 -4.04 19.57 31.10
N ASP A 352 -2.79 19.15 31.26
CA ASP A 352 -1.61 19.89 30.83
C ASP A 352 -1.04 19.36 29.49
N ASN A 353 -0.85 20.29 28.54
CA ASN A 353 -0.42 19.99 27.16
C ASN A 353 1.11 19.98 26.95
N GLN A 354 1.93 20.10 28.01
CA GLN A 354 3.39 20.19 27.90
C GLN A 354 4.03 18.88 27.39
N ILE A 355 3.33 17.74 27.45
CA ILE A 355 3.81 16.51 26.81
C ILE A 355 4.05 16.71 25.31
N ARG A 356 3.23 17.54 24.65
CA ARG A 356 3.39 17.90 23.23
C ARG A 356 4.75 18.55 22.96
N ASN A 357 5.23 19.38 23.88
CA ASN A 357 6.50 20.10 23.74
C ASN A 357 7.70 19.15 23.80
N VAL A 358 7.65 18.10 24.64
CA VAL A 358 8.70 17.08 24.71
C VAL A 358 8.78 16.32 23.40
N VAL A 359 7.63 15.88 22.87
CA VAL A 359 7.56 15.15 21.59
C VAL A 359 8.04 16.03 20.44
N LEU A 360 7.59 17.28 20.35
CA LEU A 360 8.03 18.23 19.30
C LEU A 360 9.52 18.57 19.40
N SER A 361 10.07 18.66 20.62
CA SER A 361 11.50 18.86 20.83
C SER A 361 12.29 17.65 20.33
N LEU A 362 11.86 16.43 20.65
CA LEU A 362 12.51 15.22 20.14
C LEU A 362 12.46 15.16 18.61
N ILE A 363 11.29 15.41 18.02
CA ILE A 363 11.11 15.40 16.57
C ILE A 363 12.10 16.35 15.89
N ARG A 364 12.20 17.59 16.39
CA ARG A 364 13.12 18.61 15.83
C ARG A 364 14.59 18.22 16.01
N GLU A 365 14.94 17.67 17.17
CA GLU A 365 16.30 17.24 17.47
C GLU A 365 16.74 16.11 16.53
N LEU A 366 15.92 15.08 16.34
CA LEU A 366 16.28 13.95 15.48
C LEU A 366 16.29 14.34 14.00
N ILE A 367 15.35 15.18 13.53
CA ILE A 367 15.38 15.72 12.16
C ILE A 367 16.69 16.47 11.90
N ALA A 368 17.13 17.31 12.85
CA ALA A 368 18.38 18.03 12.75
C ALA A 368 19.60 17.11 12.84
N GLN A 369 19.61 16.15 13.78
CA GLN A 369 20.68 15.19 13.98
C GLN A 369 20.98 14.38 12.71
N TYR A 370 19.93 13.91 12.02
CA TYR A 370 20.06 13.11 10.81
C TYR A 370 20.00 13.94 9.51
N SER A 371 20.01 15.28 9.62
CA SER A 371 20.00 16.20 8.47
C SER A 371 18.89 15.89 7.44
N VAL A 372 17.69 15.55 7.93
CA VAL A 372 16.59 15.08 7.08
C VAL A 372 15.88 16.26 6.42
N PRO A 373 15.71 16.27 5.10
CA PRO A 373 14.99 17.34 4.42
C PRO A 373 13.47 17.27 4.73
N PRO A 374 12.71 18.38 4.61
CA PRO A 374 11.29 18.42 4.97
C PRO A 374 10.42 17.34 4.32
N GLU A 375 10.71 16.97 3.08
CA GLU A 375 10.01 15.91 2.33
C GLU A 375 10.34 14.49 2.81
N GLY A 376 11.44 14.33 3.56
CA GLY A 376 11.89 13.08 4.16
C GLY A 376 11.30 12.81 5.55
N VAL A 377 10.40 13.67 6.05
CA VAL A 377 9.81 13.55 7.39
C VAL A 377 8.44 12.87 7.32
N TYR A 378 8.27 11.78 8.06
CA TYR A 378 7.03 10.99 8.09
C TYR A 378 6.49 10.83 9.51
N PHE A 379 5.18 10.94 9.66
CA PHE A 379 4.44 10.69 10.90
C PHE A 379 3.44 9.57 10.64
N VAL A 380 3.56 8.44 11.35
CA VAL A 380 2.77 7.24 11.05
C VAL A 380 2.17 6.62 12.31
N GLY A 381 0.95 6.09 12.19
CA GLY A 381 0.34 5.29 13.25
C GLY A 381 -1.10 4.87 12.93
N THR A 382 -1.63 3.94 13.73
CA THR A 382 -3.05 3.53 13.63
C THR A 382 -3.81 3.77 14.93
N SER A 383 -5.13 3.93 14.86
CA SER A 383 -5.99 4.20 16.01
C SER A 383 -5.47 5.41 16.80
N LYS A 384 -5.14 5.21 18.09
CA LYS A 384 -4.53 6.23 18.95
C LYS A 384 -3.31 6.87 18.29
N GLY A 385 -2.45 6.03 17.71
CA GLY A 385 -1.25 6.46 16.99
C GLY A 385 -1.57 7.24 15.72
N GLY A 386 -2.65 6.91 15.02
CA GLY A 386 -3.10 7.64 13.83
C GLY A 386 -3.55 9.07 14.18
N THR A 387 -4.30 9.23 15.27
CA THR A 387 -4.67 10.53 15.80
C THR A 387 -3.44 11.35 16.22
N ALA A 388 -2.49 10.72 16.91
CA ALA A 388 -1.24 11.37 17.30
C ALA A 388 -0.40 11.78 16.07
N ALA A 389 -0.29 10.91 15.05
CA ALA A 389 0.42 11.22 13.81
C ALA A 389 -0.15 12.45 13.10
N ILE A 390 -1.49 12.56 13.00
CA ILE A 390 -2.17 13.75 12.47
C ILE A 390 -1.84 14.99 13.31
N ALA A 391 -2.00 14.90 14.63
CA ALA A 391 -1.78 16.01 15.53
C ALA A 391 -0.33 16.54 15.49
N PHE A 392 0.65 15.65 15.51
CA PHE A 392 2.07 16.03 15.48
C PHE A 392 2.53 16.47 14.10
N GLY A 393 1.98 15.92 13.00
CA GLY A 393 2.21 16.45 11.66
C GLY A 393 1.73 17.89 11.52
N LEU A 394 0.53 18.20 12.03
CA LEU A 394 -0.01 19.56 12.08
C LEU A 394 0.87 20.50 12.92
N MET A 395 1.19 20.10 14.15
CA MET A 395 2.00 20.91 15.08
C MET A 395 3.44 21.12 14.59
N HIS A 396 4.01 20.15 13.87
CA HIS A 396 5.30 20.28 13.20
C HIS A 396 5.22 21.26 12.02
N GLY A 397 4.10 21.26 11.28
CA GLY A 397 3.80 22.19 10.20
C GLY A 397 4.13 21.66 8.80
N GLY A 398 4.56 20.40 8.66
CA GLY A 398 4.98 19.80 7.39
C GLY A 398 5.19 18.29 7.50
N GLY A 399 5.85 17.71 6.50
CA GLY A 399 6.07 16.27 6.39
C GLY A 399 4.87 15.51 5.81
N ARG A 400 4.94 14.19 5.83
CA ARG A 400 3.90 13.28 5.33
C ARG A 400 3.28 12.50 6.49
N VAL A 401 1.98 12.63 6.66
CA VAL A 401 1.21 11.87 7.65
C VAL A 401 0.59 10.65 6.97
N ILE A 402 0.78 9.46 7.54
CA ILE A 402 0.05 8.25 7.15
C ILE A 402 -0.69 7.76 8.40
N ALA A 403 -2.02 7.78 8.37
CA ALA A 403 -2.83 7.43 9.54
C ALA A 403 -3.87 6.35 9.19
N GLY A 404 -3.90 5.26 9.96
CA GLY A 404 -4.91 4.21 9.81
C GLY A 404 -5.96 4.27 10.91
N GLY A 405 -7.24 4.38 10.56
CA GLY A 405 -8.39 4.43 11.46
C GLY A 405 -8.17 5.37 12.67
N PRO A 406 -7.97 6.69 12.47
CA PRO A 406 -7.73 7.62 13.57
C PRO A 406 -9.03 7.95 14.35
N GLN A 407 -8.96 7.95 15.69
CA GLN A 407 -10.05 8.44 16.54
C GLN A 407 -10.00 9.96 16.68
N ILE A 408 -10.99 10.68 16.14
CA ILE A 408 -10.98 12.16 16.09
C ILE A 408 -11.88 12.77 17.16
N ALA A 409 -13.12 12.29 17.28
CA ALA A 409 -14.04 12.66 18.34
C ALA A 409 -13.72 11.84 19.61
N LEU A 410 -12.74 12.30 20.41
CA LEU A 410 -12.25 11.56 21.56
C LEU A 410 -13.23 11.50 22.73
N GLY A 411 -14.05 12.54 22.94
CA GLY A 411 -15.11 12.52 23.93
C GLY A 411 -16.18 11.50 23.56
N ALA A 412 -16.64 11.55 22.32
CA ALA A 412 -17.55 10.53 21.78
C ALA A 412 -16.91 9.14 21.69
N PHE A 413 -15.60 8.96 21.84
CA PHE A 413 -14.92 7.66 21.87
C PHE A 413 -14.72 7.11 23.30
N LEU A 414 -14.35 7.99 24.23
CA LEU A 414 -14.03 7.62 25.61
C LEU A 414 -15.27 7.54 26.51
N TYR A 415 -16.35 8.25 26.16
CA TYR A 415 -17.56 8.39 26.98
C TYR A 415 -18.81 7.81 26.29
N GLN A 416 -18.67 6.69 25.57
CA GLN A 416 -19.75 6.09 24.77
C GLN A 416 -20.84 5.42 25.60
N GLU A 417 -20.46 4.70 26.66
CA GLU A 417 -21.35 3.84 27.43
C GLU A 417 -21.55 4.36 28.86
N PRO A 418 -22.73 4.14 29.47
CA PRO A 418 -22.96 4.44 30.90
C PRO A 418 -21.99 3.69 31.81
N GLU A 419 -21.61 2.46 31.43
CA GLU A 419 -20.56 1.67 32.07
C GLU A 419 -19.30 1.70 31.18
N GLN A 420 -18.49 2.75 31.34
CA GLN A 420 -17.24 2.90 30.60
C GLN A 420 -16.29 1.72 30.84
N LEU A 421 -15.72 1.20 29.75
CA LEU A 421 -14.69 0.16 29.80
C LEU A 421 -13.46 0.69 30.55
N GLU A 422 -12.75 -0.18 31.27
CA GLU A 422 -11.61 0.20 32.12
C GLU A 422 -10.52 0.97 31.34
N TRP A 423 -10.25 0.56 30.10
CA TRP A 423 -9.27 1.24 29.24
C TRP A 423 -9.73 2.65 28.85
N GLN A 424 -11.03 2.89 28.64
CA GLN A 424 -11.57 4.23 28.34
C GLN A 424 -11.38 5.15 29.54
N ARG A 425 -11.77 4.68 30.74
CA ARG A 425 -11.59 5.40 32.01
C ARG A 425 -10.12 5.72 32.27
N SER A 426 -9.24 4.75 32.01
CA SER A 426 -7.80 4.92 32.19
C SER A 426 -7.22 5.99 31.25
N VAL A 427 -7.65 6.03 29.99
CA VAL A 427 -7.19 7.06 29.04
C VAL A 427 -7.74 8.43 29.43
N ALA A 428 -9.03 8.52 29.76
CA ALA A 428 -9.65 9.76 30.24
C ALA A 428 -8.92 10.30 31.49
N TYR A 429 -8.64 9.43 32.45
CA TYR A 429 -7.87 9.79 33.64
C TYR A 429 -6.45 10.27 33.31
N ALA A 430 -5.75 9.63 32.37
CA ALA A 430 -4.43 10.08 31.95
C ALA A 430 -4.48 11.48 31.31
N ILE A 431 -5.50 11.75 30.50
CA ILE A 431 -5.68 13.01 29.77
C ILE A 431 -6.09 14.15 30.70
N PHE A 432 -7.04 13.93 31.62
CA PHE A 432 -7.70 14.96 32.43
C PHE A 432 -7.33 14.94 33.92
N GLY A 433 -6.74 13.85 34.41
CA GLY A 433 -6.41 13.67 35.84
C GLY A 433 -7.62 13.25 36.69
N ARG A 434 -8.77 13.07 36.06
CA ARG A 434 -10.04 12.61 36.64
C ARG A 434 -10.86 11.88 35.57
N VAL A 435 -11.91 11.18 36.00
CA VAL A 435 -12.93 10.63 35.11
C VAL A 435 -14.25 11.31 35.47
N ASP A 436 -14.68 12.22 34.61
CA ASP A 436 -15.88 13.05 34.78
C ASP A 436 -16.56 13.16 33.40
N ASP A 437 -17.84 12.82 33.30
CA ASP A 437 -18.60 12.93 32.04
C ASP A 437 -18.69 14.37 31.54
N GLY A 438 -18.52 15.36 32.43
CA GLY A 438 -18.39 16.77 32.06
C GLY A 438 -17.13 17.10 31.23
N ASP A 439 -16.13 16.21 31.19
CA ASP A 439 -14.92 16.38 30.38
C ASP A 439 -15.10 15.91 28.92
N ARG A 440 -16.28 15.38 28.55
CA ARG A 440 -16.57 14.89 27.19
C ARG A 440 -16.31 15.94 26.11
N ASP A 441 -16.85 17.14 26.27
CA ASP A 441 -16.69 18.22 25.29
C ASP A 441 -15.23 18.70 25.21
N ALA A 442 -14.53 18.69 26.34
CA ALA A 442 -13.10 19.02 26.38
C ALA A 442 -12.27 17.96 25.62
N ALA A 443 -12.65 16.69 25.73
CA ALA A 443 -12.02 15.59 24.98
C ALA A 443 -12.29 15.69 23.48
N ASP A 444 -13.54 15.94 23.08
CA ASP A 444 -13.89 16.12 21.66
C ASP A 444 -13.18 17.32 21.04
N ASN A 445 -12.83 18.35 21.82
CA ASN A 445 -12.10 19.54 21.34
C ASN A 445 -10.56 19.39 21.30
N LEU A 446 -9.98 18.28 21.79
CA LEU A 446 -8.52 18.11 21.79
C LEU A 446 -7.90 18.13 20.39
N VAL A 447 -8.52 17.45 19.43
CA VAL A 447 -8.06 17.40 18.03
C VAL A 447 -8.50 18.64 17.23
N PRO A 448 -9.77 19.09 17.27
CA PRO A 448 -10.22 20.33 16.63
C PRO A 448 -9.34 21.55 16.95
N SER A 449 -9.01 21.76 18.23
CA SER A 449 -8.17 22.90 18.63
C SER A 449 -6.75 22.87 18.02
N ILE A 450 -6.24 21.69 17.67
CA ILE A 450 -4.96 21.54 16.96
C ILE A 450 -5.15 21.90 15.48
N PHE A 451 -6.23 21.45 14.85
CA PHE A 451 -6.58 21.85 13.48
C PHE A 451 -6.73 23.36 13.35
N GLU A 452 -7.51 24.00 14.22
CA GLU A 452 -7.73 25.45 14.20
C GLU A 452 -6.42 26.23 14.37
N ARG A 453 -5.56 25.78 15.29
CA ARG A 453 -4.33 26.50 15.61
C ARG A 453 -3.22 26.30 14.58
N TYR A 454 -3.09 25.10 14.02
CA TYR A 454 -1.93 24.71 13.21
C TYR A 454 -2.27 24.42 11.75
N GLY A 455 -3.52 24.07 11.45
CA GLY A 455 -4.00 23.77 10.09
C GLY A 455 -3.65 24.84 9.05
N PRO A 456 -3.91 26.13 9.28
CA PRO A 456 -3.59 27.18 8.31
C PRO A 456 -2.10 27.27 7.92
N ARG A 457 -1.20 26.74 8.77
CA ARG A 457 0.26 26.75 8.59
C ARG A 457 0.82 25.43 8.10
N PHE A 458 0.00 24.38 7.99
CA PHE A 458 0.45 23.08 7.52
C PHE A 458 0.84 23.15 6.05
N ARG A 459 2.01 22.58 5.72
CA ARG A 459 2.57 22.51 4.35
C ARG A 459 2.94 21.08 3.95
N GLY A 460 2.35 20.09 4.61
CA GLY A 460 2.57 18.68 4.34
C GLY A 460 1.42 18.02 3.57
N SER A 461 1.40 16.69 3.58
CA SER A 461 0.30 15.86 3.10
C SER A 461 -0.15 14.86 4.17
N MET A 462 -1.39 14.38 4.05
CA MET A 462 -1.96 13.34 4.91
C MET A 462 -2.64 12.28 4.05
N SER A 463 -2.29 11.02 4.25
CA SER A 463 -2.99 9.86 3.71
C SER A 463 -3.67 9.13 4.86
N ILE A 464 -5.00 9.08 4.83
CA ILE A 464 -5.81 8.59 5.93
C ILE A 464 -6.66 7.42 5.45
N SER A 465 -6.39 6.23 5.96
CA SER A 465 -7.16 5.02 5.68
C SER A 465 -8.12 4.71 6.82
N TYR A 466 -9.30 4.13 6.53
CA TYR A 466 -10.26 3.69 7.54
C TYR A 466 -11.07 2.48 7.05
N GLY A 467 -11.57 1.65 7.97
CA GLY A 467 -12.38 0.47 7.64
C GLY A 467 -13.83 0.81 7.33
N SER A 468 -14.57 -0.13 6.73
CA SER A 468 -15.99 0.04 6.38
C SER A 468 -16.97 -0.18 7.54
N ASP A 469 -16.48 -0.25 8.77
CA ASP A 469 -17.28 -0.56 9.95
C ASP A 469 -18.47 0.42 10.11
N THR A 470 -19.67 -0.13 10.32
CA THR A 470 -20.91 0.64 10.44
C THR A 470 -20.82 1.58 11.65
N GLY A 471 -20.60 2.88 11.40
CA GLY A 471 -20.55 3.93 12.43
C GLY A 471 -19.19 4.61 12.58
N TYR A 472 -18.08 4.00 12.13
CA TYR A 472 -16.75 4.61 12.29
C TYR A 472 -16.60 5.89 11.45
N TRP A 473 -17.19 5.88 10.26
CA TRP A 473 -17.27 7.07 9.40
C TRP A 473 -17.92 8.24 10.15
N GLN A 474 -19.15 8.04 10.63
CA GLN A 474 -19.92 9.06 11.32
C GLN A 474 -19.24 9.52 12.62
N ALA A 475 -18.62 8.60 13.35
CA ALA A 475 -18.01 8.89 14.63
C ALA A 475 -16.68 9.66 14.52
N HIS A 476 -15.87 9.40 13.48
CA HIS A 476 -14.49 9.89 13.44
C HIS A 476 -14.07 10.50 12.11
N ILE A 477 -14.48 9.93 10.98
CA ILE A 477 -14.01 10.40 9.67
C ILE A 477 -14.82 11.58 9.16
N GLU A 478 -16.13 11.61 9.35
CA GLU A 478 -16.97 12.76 9.01
C GLU A 478 -16.58 14.02 9.82
N PRO A 479 -16.38 13.95 11.16
CA PRO A 479 -15.82 15.09 11.89
C PRO A 479 -14.47 15.56 11.34
N LEU A 480 -13.60 14.64 10.92
CA LEU A 480 -12.31 14.97 10.32
C LEU A 480 -12.47 15.71 8.99
N THR A 481 -13.37 15.26 8.11
CA THR A 481 -13.57 15.90 6.81
C THR A 481 -14.07 17.34 6.97
N LEU A 482 -14.94 17.58 7.96
CA LEU A 482 -15.41 18.91 8.32
C LEU A 482 -14.26 19.81 8.81
N LEU A 483 -13.39 19.30 9.69
CA LEU A 483 -12.20 20.03 10.15
C LEU A 483 -11.25 20.36 9.00
N VAL A 484 -10.98 19.38 8.12
CA VAL A 484 -10.12 19.55 6.95
C VAL A 484 -10.66 20.61 6.02
N ALA A 485 -11.98 20.58 5.73
CA ALA A 485 -12.64 21.58 4.90
C ALA A 485 -12.58 22.98 5.53
N ALA A 486 -12.90 23.09 6.83
CA ALA A 486 -12.90 24.35 7.56
C ALA A 486 -11.53 25.05 7.57
N GLN A 487 -10.44 24.28 7.55
CA GLN A 487 -9.07 24.81 7.54
C GLN A 487 -8.46 24.93 6.13
N GLY A 488 -9.23 24.65 5.07
CA GLY A 488 -8.74 24.72 3.69
C GLY A 488 -7.70 23.65 3.33
N LEU A 489 -7.71 22.52 4.04
CA LEU A 489 -6.72 21.45 3.91
C LEU A 489 -7.11 20.35 2.91
N SER A 490 -8.23 20.49 2.20
CA SER A 490 -8.77 19.44 1.31
C SER A 490 -7.79 18.98 0.22
N ARG A 491 -6.85 19.83 -0.20
CA ARG A 491 -5.79 19.45 -1.18
C ARG A 491 -4.62 18.69 -0.56
N CYS A 492 -4.48 18.76 0.76
CA CYS A 492 -3.40 18.13 1.51
C CYS A 492 -3.82 16.78 2.10
N VAL A 493 -5.12 16.46 2.11
CA VAL A 493 -5.65 15.26 2.77
C VAL A 493 -6.29 14.33 1.75
N GLU A 494 -5.78 13.10 1.71
CA GLU A 494 -6.32 11.97 0.96
C GLU A 494 -7.02 11.02 1.94
N LEU A 495 -8.30 10.74 1.69
CA LEU A 495 -9.10 9.80 2.48
C LEU A 495 -9.34 8.52 1.67
N ARG A 496 -9.14 7.36 2.29
CA ARG A 496 -9.31 6.04 1.67
C ARG A 496 -10.12 5.11 2.55
N GLN A 497 -11.24 4.63 2.02
CA GLN A 497 -12.02 3.60 2.68
C GLN A 497 -11.53 2.22 2.25
N GLY A 498 -11.11 1.39 3.19
CA GLY A 498 -10.86 -0.03 2.92
C GLY A 498 -12.17 -0.82 2.94
N GLY A 499 -12.36 -1.71 1.96
CA GLY A 499 -13.50 -2.63 1.86
C GLY A 499 -13.49 -3.78 2.87
N TYR A 500 -12.86 -3.58 4.03
CA TYR A 500 -12.66 -4.61 5.03
C TYR A 500 -13.39 -4.26 6.33
N ALA A 501 -14.02 -5.27 6.94
CA ALA A 501 -14.58 -5.19 8.28
C ALA A 501 -13.52 -5.54 9.32
N GLY A 502 -13.40 -4.72 10.36
CA GLY A 502 -12.55 -4.99 11.52
C GLY A 502 -11.11 -4.45 11.46
N ARG A 503 -10.50 -4.41 12.65
CA ARG A 503 -9.25 -3.68 12.96
C ARG A 503 -8.01 -4.22 12.23
N GLU A 504 -7.88 -5.54 12.09
CA GLU A 504 -6.66 -6.16 11.50
C GLU A 504 -6.49 -5.82 10.01
N ALA A 505 -7.57 -5.74 9.26
CA ALA A 505 -7.51 -5.44 7.84
C ALA A 505 -7.17 -3.95 7.57
N ALA A 506 -7.66 -3.04 8.42
CA ALA A 506 -7.26 -1.63 8.40
C ALA A 506 -5.77 -1.46 8.73
N ASP A 507 -5.25 -2.19 9.73
CA ASP A 507 -3.83 -2.19 10.09
C ASP A 507 -2.95 -2.73 8.95
N ASN A 508 -3.39 -3.78 8.25
CA ASN A 508 -2.66 -4.31 7.08
C ASN A 508 -2.60 -3.30 5.93
N HIS A 509 -3.72 -2.68 5.57
CA HIS A 509 -3.75 -1.65 4.52
C HIS A 509 -2.87 -0.44 4.88
N PHE A 510 -2.91 0.01 6.14
CA PHE A 510 -2.00 1.03 6.66
C PHE A 510 -0.52 0.62 6.47
N LEU A 511 -0.14 -0.59 6.90
CA LEU A 511 1.23 -1.09 6.76
C LEU A 511 1.66 -1.16 5.30
N HIS A 512 0.77 -1.59 4.40
CA HIS A 512 1.04 -1.60 2.98
C HIS A 512 1.32 -0.21 2.42
N ARG A 513 0.57 0.81 2.84
CA ARG A 513 0.82 2.19 2.40
C ARG A 513 2.14 2.75 2.94
N VAL A 514 2.44 2.52 4.22
CA VAL A 514 3.73 2.88 4.81
C VAL A 514 4.87 2.24 4.01
N ARG A 515 4.76 0.94 3.76
CA ARG A 515 5.76 0.19 2.99
C ARG A 515 5.87 0.67 1.54
N ALA A 516 4.77 0.97 0.89
CA ALA A 516 4.78 1.49 -0.48
C ALA A 516 5.56 2.81 -0.61
N GLU A 517 5.42 3.71 0.36
CA GLU A 517 6.14 4.98 0.32
C GLU A 517 7.61 4.81 0.74
N LEU A 518 7.89 3.94 1.70
CA LEU A 518 9.14 3.93 2.46
C LEU A 518 10.02 2.68 2.28
N ILE A 519 9.55 1.62 1.62
CA ILE A 519 10.42 0.52 1.17
C ILE A 519 11.22 1.01 -0.03
N GLY A 520 12.54 0.83 0.07
CA GLY A 520 13.54 1.15 -0.96
C GLY A 520 13.35 0.33 -2.21
#